data_AF-A0AAJ2Q3M4-F1
#
_entry.id   AF-A0AAJ2Q3M4-F1
#
_cell.length_a   1.000
_cell.length_b   1.000
_cell.length_c   1.000
_cell.angle_alpha   90.00
_cell.angle_beta   90.00
_cell.angle_gamma   90.00
#
_symmetry.space_group_name_H-M   'P 1'
#
loop_
_entity.id
_entity.type
_entity.pdbx_description
1 polymer ?
#
loop_
_entity_poly.entity_id
_entity_poly.type
_entity_poly.pdbx_seq_one_letter_code
_entity_poly.pdbx_strand_id
1 'polypeptide(L)' 'MSQRTALILFIAVSAGIGIGMLTFFAEKSYPKAVIAGVIAAAGCTAGLHSLID' A
#
# COMPACT_ATOMS: atom_id res chain seq x y z
N MET A 1 -19.15 -3.69 5.72
CA MET A 1 -18.04 -3.48 4.76
C MET A 1 -18.42 -4.16 3.46
N SER A 2 -18.36 -3.46 2.32
CA SER A 2 -18.70 -4.06 1.02
C SER A 2 -17.58 -4.98 0.55
N GLN A 3 -17.90 -6.07 -0.17
CA GLN A 3 -16.92 -6.98 -0.79
C GLN A 3 -15.84 -6.21 -1.58
N ARG A 4 -16.25 -5.12 -2.23
CA ARG A 4 -15.35 -4.25 -3.00
C ARG A 4 -14.34 -3.53 -2.11
N THR A 5 -14.79 -2.95 -1.00
CA THR A 5 -13.91 -2.28 -0.03
C THR A 5 -12.89 -3.25 0.56
N ALA A 6 -13.29 -4.49 0.83
CA ALA A 6 -12.36 -5.52 1.32
C ALA A 6 -11.26 -5.86 0.29
N LEU A 7 -11.63 -5.97 -1.00
CA LEU A 7 -10.66 -6.20 -2.08
C LEU A 7 -9.70 -5.01 -2.27
N ILE A 8 -10.21 -3.77 -2.20
CA ILE A 8 -9.39 -2.56 -2.31
C ILE A 8 -8.33 -2.53 -1.20
N LEU A 9 -8.74 -2.77 0.05
CA LEU A 9 -7.80 -2.79 1.18
C LEU A 9 -6.83 -3.96 1.08
N PHE A 10 -7.26 -5.12 0.61
CA PHE A 10 -6.38 -6.27 0.42
C PHE A 10 -5.27 -5.97 -0.60
N ILE A 11 -5.63 -5.36 -1.74
CA ILE A 11 -4.67 -4.95 -2.78
C ILE A 11 -3.74 -3.84 -2.25
N ALA A 12 -4.29 -2.86 -1.55
CA ALA A 12 -3.51 -1.76 -1.00
C ALA A 12 -2.49 -2.22 0.05
N VAL A 13 -2.87 -3.14 0.94
CA VAL A 13 -1.98 -3.69 1.96
C VAL A 13 -0.90 -4.56 1.33
N SER A 14 -1.25 -5.43 0.38
CA SER A 14 -0.27 -6.28 -0.31
C SER A 14 0.73 -5.46 -1.14
N ALA A 15 0.27 -4.42 -1.84
CA ALA A 15 1.14 -3.47 -2.56
C ALA A 15 2.04 -2.68 -1.59
N GLY A 16 1.49 -2.20 -0.47
CA GLY A 16 2.25 -1.49 0.56
C GLY A 16 3.35 -2.34 1.20
N ILE A 17 3.07 -3.61 1.50
CA ILE A 17 4.08 -4.56 2.02
C ILE A 17 5.17 -4.79 0.97
N GLY A 18 4.79 -4.99 -0.30
CA GLY A 18 5.74 -5.15 -1.40
C GLY A 18 6.67 -3.96 -1.55
N ILE A 19 6.12 -2.74 -1.64
CA ILE A 19 6.92 -1.52 -1.77
C ILE A 19 7.76 -1.26 -0.51
N GLY A 20 7.22 -1.54 0.67
CA GLY A 20 7.96 -1.43 1.93
C GLY A 20 9.18 -2.36 1.97
N MET A 21 9.01 -3.63 1.59
CA MET A 21 10.13 -4.58 1.47
C MET A 21 11.15 -4.13 0.43
N LEU A 22 10.73 -3.73 -0.77
CA LEU A 22 11.64 -3.28 -1.83
C LEU A 22 12.44 -2.05 -1.38
N THR A 23 11.79 -1.10 -0.70
CA THR A 23 12.45 0.08 -0.15
C THR A 23 13.45 -0.29 0.95
N PHE A 24 13.10 -1.27 1.81
CA PHE A 24 14.04 -1.79 2.81
C PHE A 24 15.24 -2.46 2.16
N PHE A 25 15.05 -3.26 1.11
CA PHE A 25 16.17 -3.88 0.40
C PHE A 25 17.07 -2.85 -0.28
N ALA A 26 16.50 -1.78 -0.83
CA ALA A 26 17.23 -0.71 -1.49
C ALA A 26 18.04 0.16 -0.52
N GLU A 27 17.41 0.62 0.57
CA GLU A 27 18.01 1.62 1.47
C GLU A 27 18.47 1.05 2.83
N LYS A 28 18.17 -0.21 3.14
CA LYS A 28 18.41 -0.87 4.45
C LYS A 28 17.93 -0.07 5.66
N SER A 29 16.97 0.83 5.46
CA SER A 29 16.45 1.73 6.50
C SER A 29 14.99 1.38 6.81
N TYR A 30 14.75 0.89 8.02
CA TYR A 30 13.40 0.61 8.54
C TYR A 30 12.44 1.80 8.47
N PRO A 31 12.79 3.02 8.93
CA PRO A 31 11.85 4.14 8.90
C PRO A 31 11.44 4.52 7.47
N LYS A 32 12.40 4.52 6.52
CA LYS A 32 12.09 4.83 5.11
C LYS A 32 11.21 3.76 4.47
N ALA A 33 11.47 2.49 4.78
CA ALA A 33 10.64 1.37 4.33
C ALA A 33 9.20 1.47 4.81
N VAL A 34 8.99 1.81 6.09
CA VAL A 34 7.65 1.99 6.66
C VAL A 34 6.93 3.16 5.99
N ILE A 35 7.60 4.31 5.85
CA ILE A 35 7.00 5.49 5.21
C ILE A 35 6.60 5.18 3.76
N ALA A 36 7.50 4.57 2.98
CA ALA A 36 7.21 4.20 1.60
C ALA A 36 6.05 3.19 1.50
N GLY A 37 6.02 2.17 2.36
CA GLY A 37 4.93 1.19 2.40
C GLY A 37 3.58 1.79 2.78
N VAL A 38 3.54 2.70 3.77
CA VAL A 38 2.32 3.39 4.20
C VAL A 38 1.80 4.34 3.13
N ILE A 39 2.69 5.12 2.50
CA ILE A 39 2.31 6.03 1.39
C ILE A 39 1.78 5.22 0.21
N ALA A 40 2.44 4.12 -0.14
CA ALA A 40 1.98 3.23 -1.20
C ALA A 40 0.60 2.63 -0.90
N ALA A 41 0.38 2.11 0.31
CA ALA A 41 -0.92 1.55 0.69
C ALA A 41 -2.03 2.62 0.68
N ALA A 42 -1.75 3.82 1.20
CA ALA A 42 -2.71 4.92 1.21
C ALA A 42 -3.04 5.39 -0.22
N GLY A 43 -2.01 5.55 -1.07
CA GLY A 43 -2.17 5.92 -2.47
C GLY A 43 -2.96 4.87 -3.27
N CYS A 44 -2.64 3.58 -3.09
CA CYS A 44 -3.39 2.49 -3.71
C CYS A 44 -4.85 2.47 -3.23
N THR A 45 -5.10 2.67 -1.94
CA THR A 45 -6.46 2.70 -1.39
C THR A 45 -7.26 3.85 -1.99
N ALA A 46 -6.72 5.07 -1.98
CA ALA A 46 -7.40 6.25 -2.52
C ALA A 46 -7.60 6.15 -4.05
N GLY A 47 -6.57 5.70 -4.76
CA GLY A 47 -6.63 5.50 -6.21
C GLY A 47 -7.68 4.45 -6.61
N LEU A 48 -7.64 3.25 -6.03
CA LEU A 48 -8.65 2.23 -6.32
C LEU A 48 -10.04 2.66 -5.89
N HIS A 49 -10.17 3.36 -4.76
CA HIS A 49 -11.47 3.85 -4.32
C HIS A 49 -12.07 4.83 -5.32
N SER A 50 -11.27 5.76 -5.86
CA SER A 50 -11.70 6.74 -6.85
C SER A 50 -11.90 6.16 -8.26
N LEU A 51 -11.27 5.02 -8.59
CA LEU A 51 -11.50 4.31 -9.87
C LEU A 51 -12.78 3.48 -9.86
N ILE A 52 -13.24 3.10 -8.68
CA ILE A 52 -14.40 2.20 -8.49
C ILE A 52 -15.68 2.99 -8.19
N ASP A 53 -15.55 4.26 -7.78
CA ASP A 53 -16.64 5.24 -7.68
C ASP A 53 -17.04 5.74 -9.08
#